data_AF-A0A7W5AGN3-F1
#
_entry.id   AF-A0A7W5AGN3-F1
#
_cell.length_a   1.000
_cell.length_b   1.000
_cell.length_c   1.000
_cell.angle_alpha   90.00
_cell.angle_beta   90.00
_cell.angle_gamma   90.00
#
_symmetry.space_group_name_H-M   'P 1'
#
loop_
_entity.id
_entity.type
_entity.pdbx_description
1 polymer ?
#
loop_
_entity_poly.entity_id
_entity_poly.type
_entity_poly.pdbx_seq_one_letter_code
_entity_poly.pdbx_strand_id
1 'polypeptide(L)'
;MPQAMALIHEAEQLIEFLTDDYRAGPLARVAHAYAALGETEWAERAVGAASELTDAHYDAAMRVGSIVEVARVYARLDRMDQAATEVRRAEQLAGTVQQSPWGAHAEAQIVGILAVIGSPRPAERWARSIKIPVERVTGLLLIAEARPQDATRLVDEAERVGRSITAAATTVRALTWVAEAMAKQGRYEDAWRVADETERLAADAEPNRRPGAYAQVAIALARADQAQHAMPLALRAEDLATAVADPATRLGALQQVVEAYARAGDLERAERRALALADRFARAGALSRLAGVLADAGDFDRAAALARTIDRSESLWRLNSLLDVAEAVITVSGTPPPRG
;
A
#
# COMPACT_ATOMS: atom_id res chain seq x y z
N MET A 1 19.30 13.38 -0.70
CA MET A 1 18.38 14.49 -0.35
C MET A 1 17.94 15.34 -1.57
N PRO A 2 18.81 15.94 -2.40
CA PRO A 2 18.35 16.78 -3.53
C PRO A 2 17.48 16.04 -4.56
N GLN A 3 17.78 14.77 -4.82
CA GLN A 3 16.97 13.92 -5.70
C GLN A 3 15.55 13.71 -5.19
N ALA A 4 15.37 13.38 -3.90
CA ALA A 4 14.06 13.22 -3.29
C ALA A 4 13.25 14.52 -3.38
N MET A 5 13.88 15.66 -3.08
CA MET A 5 13.24 16.98 -3.21
C MET A 5 12.72 17.23 -4.63
N ALA A 6 13.53 16.97 -5.65
CA ALA A 6 13.13 17.15 -7.04
C ALA A 6 11.96 16.25 -7.46
N LEU A 7 11.94 15.00 -6.98
CA LEU A 7 10.84 14.07 -7.23
C LEU A 7 9.53 14.54 -6.57
N ILE A 8 9.59 15.06 -5.34
CA ILE A 8 8.42 15.60 -4.63
C ILE A 8 7.85 16.81 -5.38
N HIS A 9 8.70 17.73 -5.83
CA HIS A 9 8.26 18.89 -6.62
C HIS A 9 7.61 18.47 -7.95
N GLU A 10 8.21 17.49 -8.65
CA GLU A 10 7.61 16.95 -9.89
C GLU A 10 6.25 16.31 -9.60
N ALA A 11 6.12 15.58 -8.49
CA ALA A 11 4.86 14.96 -8.07
C ALA A 11 3.80 16.01 -7.71
N GLU A 12 4.17 17.08 -7.00
CA GLU A 12 3.27 18.18 -6.62
C GLU A 12 2.71 18.90 -7.85
N GLN A 13 3.53 19.15 -8.87
CA GLN A 13 3.07 19.76 -10.13
C GLN A 13 1.97 18.93 -10.80
N LEU A 14 1.96 17.61 -10.64
CA LEU A 14 0.95 16.75 -11.25
C LEU A 14 -0.45 16.92 -10.61
N ILE A 15 -0.54 17.52 -9.42
CA ILE A 15 -1.81 17.75 -8.72
C ILE A 15 -2.68 18.76 -9.48
N GLU A 16 -2.08 19.68 -10.22
CA GLU A 16 -2.82 20.70 -10.99
C GLU A 16 -3.72 20.07 -12.07
N PHE A 17 -3.38 18.87 -12.56
CA PHE A 17 -4.16 18.12 -13.55
C PHE A 17 -5.30 17.31 -12.95
N LEU A 18 -5.41 17.24 -11.61
CA LEU A 18 -6.51 16.56 -10.92
C LEU A 18 -7.69 17.51 -10.72
N THR A 19 -8.91 16.96 -10.71
CA THR A 19 -10.10 17.69 -10.28
C THR A 19 -10.08 17.89 -8.76
N ASP A 20 -10.69 18.96 -8.26
CA ASP A 20 -10.60 19.37 -6.85
C ASP A 20 -11.02 18.25 -5.88
N ASP A 21 -12.07 17.49 -6.20
CA ASP A 21 -12.56 16.36 -5.42
C ASP A 21 -11.55 15.21 -5.25
N TYR A 22 -10.41 15.24 -5.94
CA TYR A 22 -9.35 14.22 -5.84
C TYR A 22 -7.98 14.80 -5.43
N ARG A 23 -7.90 16.10 -5.09
CA ARG A 23 -6.63 16.75 -4.73
C ARG A 23 -6.20 16.52 -3.28
N ALA A 24 -7.14 16.33 -2.35
CA ALA A 24 -6.86 16.22 -0.92
C ALA A 24 -5.86 15.09 -0.58
N GLY A 25 -6.12 13.87 -1.03
CA GLY A 25 -5.25 12.71 -0.78
C GLY A 25 -3.83 12.88 -1.36
N PRO A 26 -3.67 13.21 -2.66
CA PRO A 26 -2.37 13.48 -3.26
C PRO A 26 -1.60 14.63 -2.58
N LEU A 27 -2.27 15.72 -2.20
CA LEU A 27 -1.64 16.80 -1.44
C LEU A 27 -1.16 16.32 -0.06
N ALA A 28 -1.95 15.52 0.65
CA ALA A 28 -1.54 14.93 1.92
C ALA A 28 -0.31 14.01 1.74
N ARG A 29 -0.24 13.23 0.65
CA ARG A 29 0.95 12.42 0.34
C ARG A 29 2.19 13.27 0.02
N VAL A 30 2.04 14.36 -0.72
CA VAL A 30 3.14 15.33 -0.96
C VAL A 30 3.60 15.94 0.37
N ALA A 31 2.66 16.35 1.22
CA ALA A 31 2.95 16.88 2.55
C ALA A 31 3.69 15.86 3.42
N HIS A 32 3.30 14.57 3.36
CA HIS A 32 4.01 13.49 4.02
C HIS A 32 5.47 13.39 3.55
N ALA A 33 5.71 13.45 2.24
CA ALA A 33 7.05 13.35 1.69
C ALA A 33 7.93 14.56 2.08
N TYR A 34 7.38 15.78 2.07
CA TYR A 34 8.08 16.96 2.61
C TYR A 34 8.40 16.81 4.10
N ALA A 35 7.44 16.34 4.91
CA ALA A 35 7.66 16.07 6.33
C ALA A 35 8.73 15.00 6.54
N ALA A 36 8.81 13.99 5.68
CA ALA A 36 9.85 12.96 5.73
C ALA A 36 11.23 13.49 5.38
N LEU A 37 11.31 14.47 4.49
CA LEU A 37 12.55 15.16 4.11
C LEU A 37 13.04 16.15 5.18
N GLY A 38 12.18 16.53 6.13
CA GLY A 38 12.45 17.56 7.15
C GLY A 38 12.04 18.97 6.72
N GLU A 39 11.31 19.11 5.61
CA GLU A 39 10.87 20.40 5.05
C GLU A 39 9.55 20.84 5.68
N THR A 40 9.60 21.20 6.96
CA THR A 40 8.41 21.48 7.79
C THR A 40 7.49 22.54 7.19
N GLU A 41 8.02 23.66 6.69
CA GLU A 41 7.20 24.73 6.12
C GLU A 41 6.42 24.27 4.88
N TRP A 42 7.06 23.50 3.99
CA TRP A 42 6.41 22.94 2.80
C TRP A 42 5.35 21.91 3.18
N ALA A 43 5.68 21.05 4.14
CA ALA A 43 4.75 20.06 4.66
C ALA A 43 3.51 20.71 5.29
N GLU A 44 3.69 21.75 6.12
CA GLU A 44 2.59 22.47 6.77
C GLU A 44 1.68 23.18 5.75
N ARG A 45 2.26 23.80 4.70
CA ARG A 45 1.46 24.39 3.62
C ARG A 45 0.64 23.34 2.87
N ALA A 46 1.27 22.24 2.47
CA ALA A 46 0.61 21.20 1.69
C ALA A 46 -0.48 20.45 2.51
N VAL A 47 -0.24 20.14 3.79
CA VAL A 47 -1.24 19.50 4.66
C VAL A 47 -2.40 20.44 5.00
N GLY A 48 -2.14 21.73 5.16
CA GLY A 48 -3.19 22.74 5.34
C GLY A 48 -4.14 22.79 4.14
N ALA A 49 -3.57 22.89 2.93
CA ALA A 49 -4.35 22.85 1.69
C ALA A 49 -5.11 21.52 1.51
N ALA A 50 -4.48 20.39 1.83
CA ALA A 50 -5.15 19.08 1.81
C ALA A 50 -6.34 19.03 2.77
N SER A 51 -6.17 19.54 3.99
CA SER A 51 -7.20 19.57 5.03
C SER A 51 -8.44 20.35 4.59
N GLU A 52 -8.26 21.51 3.96
CA GLU A 52 -9.36 22.35 3.43
C GLU A 52 -10.17 21.63 2.35
N LEU A 53 -9.52 20.78 1.55
CA LEU A 53 -10.14 20.04 0.46
C LEU A 53 -10.78 18.71 0.89
N THR A 54 -10.58 18.26 2.13
CA THR A 54 -11.15 16.98 2.60
C THR A 54 -12.67 16.93 2.50
N ASP A 55 -13.34 18.08 2.54
CA ASP A 55 -14.81 18.17 2.50
C ASP A 55 -15.40 18.16 1.09
N ALA A 56 -14.56 18.22 0.04
CA ALA A 56 -14.98 18.19 -1.35
C ALA A 56 -15.42 16.79 -1.83
N HIS A 57 -15.09 15.72 -1.09
CA HIS A 57 -15.45 14.36 -1.50
C HIS A 57 -16.94 14.06 -1.38
N TYR A 58 -17.54 13.53 -2.45
CA TYR A 58 -18.93 13.06 -2.45
C TYR A 58 -19.13 11.77 -1.63
N ASP A 59 -18.16 10.85 -1.65
CA ASP A 59 -18.22 9.59 -0.91
C ASP A 59 -17.59 9.73 0.49
N ALA A 60 -18.35 9.35 1.51
CA ALA A 60 -17.93 9.50 2.91
C ALA A 60 -16.73 8.62 3.29
N ALA A 61 -16.55 7.45 2.65
CA ALA A 61 -15.39 6.59 2.93
C ALA A 61 -14.11 7.16 2.30
N MET A 62 -14.21 7.72 1.09
CA MET A 62 -13.11 8.48 0.46
C MET A 62 -12.72 9.70 1.30
N ARG A 63 -13.71 10.42 1.83
CA ARG A 63 -13.48 11.54 2.76
C ARG A 63 -12.73 11.11 4.01
N VAL A 64 -13.14 10.01 4.65
CA VAL A 64 -12.41 9.43 5.79
C VAL A 64 -10.97 9.10 5.42
N GLY A 65 -10.72 8.49 4.26
CA GLY A 65 -9.38 8.20 3.78
C GLY A 65 -8.50 9.45 3.72
N SER A 66 -8.96 10.51 3.07
CA SER A 66 -8.23 11.78 2.98
C SER A 66 -7.99 12.44 4.34
N ILE A 67 -8.99 12.43 5.23
CA ILE A 67 -8.84 12.96 6.60
C ILE A 67 -7.79 12.17 7.40
N VAL A 68 -7.79 10.85 7.28
CA VAL A 68 -6.80 10.00 7.95
C VAL A 68 -5.39 10.29 7.45
N GLU A 69 -5.19 10.48 6.15
CA GLU A 69 -3.89 10.84 5.59
C GLU A 69 -3.41 12.23 6.07
N VAL A 70 -4.31 13.23 6.12
CA VAL A 70 -4.01 14.55 6.71
C VAL A 70 -3.61 14.40 8.18
N ALA A 71 -4.34 13.58 8.96
CA ALA A 71 -4.02 13.31 10.35
C ALA A 71 -2.64 12.64 10.53
N ARG A 72 -2.27 11.71 9.64
CA ARG A 72 -0.93 11.06 9.64
C ARG A 72 0.18 12.09 9.44
N VAL A 73 -0.02 13.05 8.53
CA VAL A 73 0.97 14.11 8.28
C VAL A 73 1.10 15.01 9.50
N TYR A 74 0.00 15.46 10.11
CA TYR A 74 0.07 16.24 11.34
C TYR A 74 0.76 15.48 12.48
N ALA A 75 0.47 14.20 12.66
CA ALA A 75 1.15 13.38 13.66
C ALA A 75 2.66 13.30 13.40
N ARG A 76 3.08 13.16 12.13
CA ARG A 76 4.51 13.16 11.74
C ARG A 76 5.20 14.49 12.03
N LEU A 77 4.48 15.61 11.89
CA LEU A 77 4.96 16.96 12.19
C LEU A 77 4.90 17.33 13.68
N ASP A 78 4.61 16.35 14.55
CA ASP A 78 4.40 16.56 16.00
C ASP A 78 3.28 17.56 16.33
N ARG A 79 2.28 17.64 15.45
CA ARG A 79 1.06 18.46 15.62
C ARG A 79 -0.09 17.61 16.16
N MET A 80 0.11 17.02 17.33
CA MET A 80 -0.81 16.01 17.88
C MET A 80 -2.24 16.54 18.11
N ASP A 81 -2.40 17.82 18.43
CA ASP A 81 -3.73 18.42 18.59
C ASP A 81 -4.50 18.52 17.26
N GLN A 82 -3.81 18.85 16.18
CA GLN A 82 -4.38 18.89 14.82
C GLN A 82 -4.68 17.47 14.34
N ALA A 83 -3.75 16.55 14.52
CA ALA A 83 -3.96 15.13 14.21
C ALA A 83 -5.18 14.57 14.94
N ALA A 84 -5.29 14.80 16.26
CA ALA A 84 -6.43 14.35 17.05
C ALA A 84 -7.75 15.02 16.62
N THR A 85 -7.71 16.26 16.13
CA THR A 85 -8.88 16.94 15.58
C THR A 85 -9.36 16.26 14.31
N GLU A 86 -8.46 15.97 13.37
CA GLU A 86 -8.77 15.24 12.15
C GLU A 86 -9.26 13.82 12.43
N VAL A 87 -8.64 13.10 13.37
CA VAL A 87 -9.14 11.79 13.78
C VAL A 87 -10.56 11.87 14.31
N ARG A 88 -10.90 12.83 15.18
CA ARG A 88 -12.29 13.01 15.66
C ARG A 88 -13.27 13.28 14.52
N ARG A 89 -12.86 14.04 13.49
CA ARG A 89 -13.69 14.26 12.28
C ARG A 89 -13.92 12.93 11.53
N ALA A 90 -12.87 12.12 11.36
CA ALA A 90 -12.99 10.80 10.74
C ALA A 90 -13.87 9.84 11.55
N GLU A 91 -13.76 9.84 12.88
CA GLU A 91 -14.60 9.04 13.78
C GLU A 91 -16.08 9.42 13.70
N GLN A 92 -16.40 10.72 13.62
CA GLN A 92 -17.77 11.20 13.45
C GLN A 92 -18.37 10.74 12.11
N LEU A 93 -17.56 10.68 11.06
CA LEU A 93 -17.95 10.16 9.75
C LEU A 93 -18.01 8.63 9.72
N ALA A 94 -17.32 7.92 10.61
CA ALA A 94 -17.30 6.46 10.62
C ALA A 94 -18.71 5.84 10.77
N GLY A 95 -19.61 6.53 11.49
CA GLY A 95 -21.01 6.10 11.62
C GLY A 95 -21.81 6.16 10.31
N THR A 96 -21.44 7.06 9.39
CA THR A 96 -22.15 7.25 8.11
C THR A 96 -21.61 6.37 6.99
N VAL A 97 -20.36 5.89 7.10
CA VAL A 97 -19.73 5.02 6.08
C VAL A 97 -20.14 3.55 6.17
N GLN A 98 -20.89 3.13 7.20
CA GLN A 98 -21.29 1.73 7.36
C GLN A 98 -22.12 1.17 6.19
N GLN A 99 -22.78 2.05 5.44
CA GLN A 99 -23.54 1.69 4.23
C GLN A 99 -22.68 1.72 2.96
N SER A 100 -21.48 2.30 3.01
CA SER A 100 -20.55 2.30 1.89
C SER A 100 -19.91 0.91 1.74
N PRO A 101 -19.73 0.41 0.50
CA PRO A 101 -18.93 -0.78 0.24
C PRO A 101 -17.50 -0.69 0.82
N TRP A 102 -17.00 0.53 1.03
CA TRP A 102 -15.66 0.82 1.53
C TRP A 102 -15.63 1.16 3.03
N GLY A 103 -16.77 1.09 3.72
CA GLY A 103 -16.88 1.51 5.12
C GLY A 103 -15.95 0.77 6.07
N ALA A 104 -15.87 -0.56 5.96
CA ALA A 104 -14.98 -1.35 6.81
C ALA A 104 -13.49 -1.07 6.55
N HIS A 105 -13.14 -0.72 5.32
CA HIS A 105 -11.78 -0.30 4.98
C HIS A 105 -11.45 1.07 5.60
N ALA A 106 -12.38 2.02 5.52
CA ALA A 106 -12.26 3.32 6.17
C ALA A 106 -12.13 3.18 7.70
N GLU A 107 -12.91 2.29 8.33
CA GLU A 107 -12.76 1.94 9.75
C GLU A 107 -11.35 1.40 10.07
N ALA A 108 -10.80 0.52 9.22
CA ALA A 108 -9.45 -0.01 9.38
C ALA A 108 -8.37 1.10 9.34
N GLN A 109 -8.56 2.12 8.48
CA GLN A 109 -7.64 3.27 8.42
C GLN A 109 -7.72 4.14 9.68
N ILE A 110 -8.92 4.38 10.20
CA ILE A 110 -9.13 5.15 11.44
C ILE A 110 -8.42 4.48 12.62
N VAL A 111 -8.57 3.15 12.79
CA VAL A 111 -7.90 2.45 13.91
C VAL A 111 -6.38 2.50 13.79
N GLY A 112 -5.83 2.50 12.57
CA GLY A 112 -4.41 2.69 12.32
C GLY A 112 -3.90 4.03 12.83
N ILE A 113 -4.54 5.15 12.44
CA ILE A 113 -4.11 6.48 12.91
C ILE A 113 -4.36 6.67 14.42
N LEU A 114 -5.43 6.09 14.98
CA LEU A 114 -5.66 6.09 16.44
C LEU A 114 -4.50 5.48 17.21
N ALA A 115 -3.89 4.41 16.69
CA ALA A 115 -2.72 3.80 17.30
C ALA A 115 -1.48 4.71 17.25
N VAL A 116 -1.31 5.45 16.15
CA VAL A 116 -0.21 6.44 15.96
C VAL A 116 -0.34 7.60 16.94
N ILE A 117 -1.53 8.19 17.11
CA ILE A 117 -1.75 9.32 18.02
C ILE A 117 -1.82 8.92 19.52
N GLY A 118 -1.39 7.70 19.87
CA GLY A 118 -1.26 7.27 21.26
C GLY A 118 -2.54 6.70 21.89
N SER A 119 -3.52 6.26 21.09
CA SER A 119 -4.77 5.63 21.57
C SER A 119 -4.86 4.13 21.24
N PRO A 120 -3.92 3.27 21.69
CA PRO A 120 -3.82 1.88 21.26
C PRO A 120 -4.96 0.99 21.75
N ARG A 121 -5.41 1.16 22.99
CA ARG A 121 -6.48 0.31 23.56
C ARG A 121 -7.83 0.55 22.85
N PRO A 122 -8.28 1.80 22.62
CA PRO A 122 -9.43 2.07 21.76
C PRO A 122 -9.25 1.51 20.35
N ALA A 123 -8.10 1.75 19.71
CA ALA A 123 -7.81 1.27 18.36
C ALA A 123 -7.95 -0.26 18.26
N GLU A 124 -7.35 -1.03 19.18
CA GLU A 124 -7.47 -2.48 19.18
C GLU A 124 -8.90 -2.98 19.42
N ARG A 125 -9.65 -2.35 20.33
CA ARG A 125 -11.05 -2.73 20.57
C ARG A 125 -11.90 -2.51 19.33
N TRP A 126 -11.70 -1.39 18.65
CA TRP A 126 -12.42 -1.09 17.42
C TRP A 126 -11.98 -2.00 16.27
N ALA A 127 -10.68 -2.24 16.08
CA ALA A 127 -10.20 -3.18 15.08
C ALA A 127 -10.91 -4.55 15.22
N ARG A 128 -11.00 -5.07 16.45
CA ARG A 128 -11.71 -6.34 16.74
C ARG A 128 -13.22 -6.29 16.45
N SER A 129 -13.86 -5.12 16.51
CA SER A 129 -15.28 -4.96 16.17
C SER A 129 -15.56 -4.78 14.69
N ILE A 130 -14.55 -4.55 13.84
CA ILE A 130 -14.71 -4.46 12.38
C ILE A 130 -15.36 -5.77 11.89
N LYS A 131 -16.52 -5.64 11.23
CA LYS A 131 -17.36 -6.79 10.84
C LYS A 131 -16.77 -7.60 9.71
N ILE A 132 -16.09 -6.94 8.76
CA ILE A 132 -15.48 -7.58 7.60
C ILE A 132 -14.12 -8.15 8.02
N PRO A 133 -13.93 -9.49 8.07
CA PRO A 133 -12.73 -10.08 8.67
C PRO A 133 -11.42 -9.70 7.99
N VAL A 134 -11.41 -9.52 6.66
CA VAL A 134 -10.21 -9.08 5.94
C VAL A 134 -9.83 -7.64 6.30
N GLU A 135 -10.79 -6.75 6.52
CA GLU A 135 -10.50 -5.39 6.99
C GLU A 135 -10.14 -5.36 8.48
N ARG A 136 -10.64 -6.32 9.27
CA ARG A 136 -10.13 -6.54 10.64
C ARG A 136 -8.65 -6.92 10.63
N VAL A 137 -8.23 -7.82 9.72
CA VAL A 137 -6.82 -8.13 9.50
C VAL A 137 -6.05 -6.85 9.16
N THR A 138 -6.52 -6.07 8.19
CA THR A 138 -5.91 -4.77 7.85
C THR A 138 -5.73 -3.86 9.07
N GLY A 139 -6.80 -3.66 9.86
CA GLY A 139 -6.74 -2.81 11.05
C GLY A 139 -5.74 -3.30 12.10
N LEU A 140 -5.67 -4.61 12.35
CA LEU A 140 -4.70 -5.19 13.28
C LEU A 140 -3.25 -4.99 12.80
N LEU A 141 -3.00 -5.18 11.50
CA LEU A 141 -1.67 -4.99 10.90
C LEU A 141 -1.25 -3.50 10.92
N LEU A 142 -2.17 -2.57 10.67
CA LEU A 142 -1.88 -1.12 10.79
C LEU A 142 -1.54 -0.71 12.24
N ILE A 143 -2.20 -1.30 13.24
CA ILE A 143 -1.85 -1.07 14.65
C ILE A 143 -0.49 -1.68 14.96
N ALA A 144 -0.19 -2.86 14.42
CA ALA A 144 1.11 -3.53 14.60
C ALA A 144 2.26 -2.67 14.05
N GLU A 145 2.06 -2.06 12.89
CA GLU A 145 3.03 -1.14 12.27
C GLU A 145 3.25 0.12 13.12
N ALA A 146 2.19 0.70 13.67
CA ALA A 146 2.29 1.85 14.56
C ALA A 146 2.93 1.51 15.94
N ARG A 147 2.98 0.23 16.32
CA ARG A 147 3.39 -0.22 17.66
C ARG A 147 4.30 -1.44 17.64
N PRO A 148 5.62 -1.24 17.43
CA PRO A 148 6.60 -2.32 17.39
C PRO A 148 6.55 -3.26 18.61
N GLN A 149 6.31 -2.72 19.81
CA GLN A 149 6.19 -3.50 21.06
C GLN A 149 5.03 -4.51 21.09
N ASP A 150 3.95 -4.27 20.36
CA ASP A 150 2.76 -5.14 20.30
C ASP A 150 2.69 -5.93 18.97
N ALA A 151 3.64 -5.67 18.05
CA ALA A 151 3.51 -6.02 16.65
C ALA A 151 3.42 -7.53 16.42
N THR A 152 4.22 -8.34 17.12
CA THR A 152 4.18 -9.80 17.01
C THR A 152 2.81 -10.36 17.42
N ARG A 153 2.30 -9.96 18.59
CA ARG A 153 0.98 -10.39 19.08
C ARG A 153 -0.15 -10.02 18.12
N LEU A 154 -0.11 -8.80 17.59
CA LEU A 154 -1.14 -8.30 16.67
C LEU A 154 -1.09 -8.98 15.31
N VAL A 155 0.12 -9.27 14.80
CA VAL A 155 0.30 -10.06 13.56
C VAL A 155 -0.18 -11.49 13.76
N ASP A 156 0.10 -12.14 14.88
CA ASP A 156 -0.38 -13.49 15.18
C ASP A 156 -1.92 -13.52 15.36
N GLU A 157 -2.50 -12.44 15.92
CA GLU A 157 -3.95 -12.25 15.97
C GLU A 157 -4.55 -12.08 14.57
N ALA A 158 -3.90 -11.29 13.71
CA ALA A 158 -4.28 -11.11 12.32
C ALA A 158 -4.20 -12.43 11.53
N GLU A 159 -3.17 -13.26 11.76
CA GLU A 159 -3.07 -14.62 11.17
C GLU A 159 -4.30 -15.46 11.56
N ARG A 160 -4.66 -15.51 12.85
CA ARG A 160 -5.82 -16.26 13.33
C ARG A 160 -7.12 -15.79 12.70
N VAL A 161 -7.32 -14.48 12.56
CA VAL A 161 -8.49 -13.93 11.87
C VAL A 161 -8.46 -14.30 10.40
N GLY A 162 -7.32 -14.15 9.71
CA GLY A 162 -7.15 -14.53 8.31
C GLY A 162 -7.50 -15.99 8.04
N ARG A 163 -7.05 -16.90 8.90
CA ARG A 163 -7.36 -18.35 8.83
C ARG A 163 -8.83 -18.69 9.03
N SER A 164 -9.60 -17.82 9.70
CA SER A 164 -11.04 -18.02 9.89
C SER A 164 -11.89 -17.61 8.69
N ILE A 165 -11.29 -16.96 7.69
CA ILE A 165 -11.99 -16.53 6.47
C ILE A 165 -12.25 -17.75 5.59
N THR A 166 -13.49 -17.88 5.12
CA THR A 166 -13.95 -19.03 4.34
C THR A 166 -13.76 -18.88 2.83
N ALA A 167 -13.83 -17.65 2.30
CA ALA A 167 -13.68 -17.39 0.87
C ALA A 167 -12.21 -17.44 0.46
N ALA A 168 -11.81 -18.47 -0.30
CA ALA A 168 -10.41 -18.79 -0.64
C ALA A 168 -9.60 -17.57 -1.11
N ALA A 169 -10.07 -16.82 -2.11
CA ALA A 169 -9.37 -15.63 -2.60
C ALA A 169 -9.21 -14.52 -1.55
N THR A 170 -10.17 -14.40 -0.62
CA THR A 170 -10.09 -13.42 0.48
C THR A 170 -9.13 -13.89 1.56
N THR A 171 -9.14 -15.20 1.87
CA THR A 171 -8.20 -15.84 2.78
C THR A 171 -6.76 -15.69 2.29
N VAL A 172 -6.52 -15.95 1.00
CA VAL A 172 -5.20 -15.75 0.38
C VAL A 172 -4.72 -14.32 0.59
N ARG A 173 -5.54 -13.33 0.22
CA ARG A 173 -5.20 -11.91 0.38
C ARG A 173 -4.87 -11.55 1.82
N ALA A 174 -5.65 -12.02 2.78
CA ALA A 174 -5.41 -11.74 4.20
C ALA A 174 -4.10 -12.37 4.69
N LEU A 175 -3.84 -13.64 4.34
CA LEU A 175 -2.64 -14.35 4.77
C LEU A 175 -1.37 -13.87 4.08
N THR A 176 -1.44 -13.39 2.83
CA THR A 176 -0.29 -12.76 2.17
C THR A 176 0.08 -11.44 2.84
N TRP A 177 -0.90 -10.62 3.26
CA TRP A 177 -0.60 -9.41 4.05
C TRP A 177 0.00 -9.73 5.41
N VAL A 178 -0.45 -10.80 6.06
CA VAL A 178 0.14 -11.29 7.32
C VAL A 178 1.58 -11.75 7.09
N ALA A 179 1.85 -12.54 6.05
CA ALA A 179 3.20 -12.98 5.71
C ALA A 179 4.13 -11.80 5.38
N GLU A 180 3.64 -10.79 4.66
CA GLU A 180 4.38 -9.56 4.41
C GLU A 180 4.70 -8.80 5.71
N ALA A 181 3.76 -8.71 6.64
CA ALA A 181 3.99 -8.08 7.95
C ALA A 181 5.01 -8.86 8.80
N MET A 182 4.98 -10.19 8.74
CA MET A 182 5.99 -11.06 9.38
C MET A 182 7.38 -10.82 8.77
N ALA A 183 7.49 -10.76 7.45
CA ALA A 183 8.75 -10.49 6.75
C ALA A 183 9.32 -9.11 7.10
N LYS A 184 8.47 -8.07 7.19
CA LYS A 184 8.88 -6.72 7.68
C LYS A 184 9.43 -6.74 9.12
N GLN A 185 8.99 -7.69 9.94
CA GLN A 185 9.49 -7.91 11.30
C GLN A 185 10.73 -8.82 11.36
N GLY A 186 11.28 -9.24 10.21
CA GLY A 186 12.39 -10.20 10.14
C GLY A 186 12.00 -11.65 10.48
N ARG A 187 10.70 -11.96 10.62
CA ARG A 187 10.18 -13.30 10.89
C ARG A 187 10.05 -14.11 9.59
N TYR A 188 11.16 -14.27 8.88
CA TYR A 188 11.16 -14.86 7.53
C TYR A 188 10.66 -16.31 7.49
N GLU A 189 10.96 -17.11 8.51
CA GLU A 189 10.48 -18.50 8.60
C GLU A 189 8.95 -18.57 8.77
N ASP A 190 8.37 -17.71 9.62
CA ASP A 190 6.92 -17.60 9.78
C ASP A 190 6.25 -17.09 8.50
N ALA A 191 6.83 -16.05 7.89
CA ALA A 191 6.35 -15.48 6.64
C ALA A 191 6.33 -16.54 5.53
N TRP A 192 7.40 -17.32 5.41
CA TRP A 192 7.47 -18.44 4.47
C TRP A 192 6.41 -19.50 4.77
N ARG A 193 6.30 -19.96 6.02
CA ARG A 193 5.30 -20.96 6.43
C ARG A 193 3.88 -20.54 6.03
N VAL A 194 3.51 -19.30 6.34
CA VAL A 194 2.18 -18.77 6.00
C VAL A 194 2.00 -18.67 4.49
N ALA A 195 3.00 -18.19 3.75
CA ALA A 195 2.92 -18.04 2.30
C ALA A 195 2.86 -19.40 1.57
N ASP A 196 3.68 -20.38 1.96
CA ASP A 196 3.68 -21.74 1.41
C ASP A 196 2.31 -22.43 1.60
N GLU A 197 1.75 -22.35 2.80
CA GLU A 197 0.42 -22.90 3.07
C GLU A 197 -0.67 -22.20 2.22
N THR A 198 -0.50 -20.90 2.00
CA THR A 198 -1.43 -20.08 1.22
C THR A 198 -1.40 -20.42 -0.27
N GLU A 199 -0.30 -20.98 -0.81
CA GLU A 199 -0.22 -21.47 -2.19
C GLU A 199 -1.32 -22.51 -2.47
N ARG A 200 -1.55 -23.43 -1.53
CA ARG A 200 -2.57 -24.48 -1.68
C ARG A 200 -3.97 -23.87 -1.79
N LEU A 201 -4.25 -22.85 -0.98
CA LEU A 201 -5.51 -22.10 -1.03
C LEU A 201 -5.66 -21.29 -2.32
N ALA A 202 -4.55 -20.82 -2.91
CA ALA A 202 -4.59 -20.14 -4.21
C ALA A 202 -5.10 -21.07 -5.31
N ALA A 203 -4.79 -22.37 -5.26
CA ALA A 203 -5.31 -23.35 -6.21
C ALA A 203 -6.85 -23.48 -6.14
N ASP A 204 -7.42 -23.37 -4.95
CA ASP A 204 -8.86 -23.49 -4.69
C ASP A 204 -9.65 -22.21 -5.03
N ALA A 205 -8.96 -21.08 -5.26
CA ALA A 205 -9.61 -19.84 -5.67
C ALA A 205 -10.34 -19.98 -7.01
N GLU A 206 -11.38 -19.16 -7.20
CA GLU A 206 -12.16 -19.12 -8.44
C GLU A 206 -11.24 -18.82 -9.63
N PRO A 207 -11.50 -19.39 -10.82
CA PRO A 207 -10.60 -19.27 -11.98
C PRO A 207 -10.18 -17.84 -12.32
N ASN A 208 -11.08 -16.86 -12.17
CA ASN A 208 -10.78 -15.44 -12.41
C ASN A 208 -9.90 -14.81 -11.31
N ARG A 209 -9.94 -15.33 -10.07
CA ARG A 209 -9.18 -14.81 -8.93
C ARG A 209 -7.84 -15.52 -8.72
N ARG A 210 -7.75 -16.77 -9.17
CA ARG A 210 -6.58 -17.65 -9.04
C ARG A 210 -5.25 -17.04 -9.50
N PRO A 211 -5.16 -16.34 -10.66
CA PRO A 211 -3.88 -15.75 -11.08
C PRO A 211 -3.39 -14.68 -10.10
N GLY A 212 -4.30 -13.82 -9.62
CA GLY A 212 -3.99 -12.81 -8.60
C GLY A 212 -3.56 -13.43 -7.28
N ALA A 213 -4.21 -14.53 -6.87
CA ALA A 213 -3.85 -15.28 -5.67
C ALA A 213 -2.41 -15.84 -5.75
N TYR A 214 -2.04 -16.48 -6.86
CA TYR A 214 -0.66 -16.97 -7.07
C TYR A 214 0.37 -15.83 -7.09
N ALA A 215 0.05 -14.71 -7.75
CA ALA A 215 0.95 -13.55 -7.77
C ALA A 215 1.17 -12.94 -6.37
N GLN A 216 0.13 -12.87 -5.55
CA GLN A 216 0.23 -12.40 -4.16
C GLN A 216 1.10 -13.33 -3.30
N VAL A 217 0.94 -14.65 -3.45
CA VAL A 217 1.80 -15.62 -2.75
C VAL A 217 3.26 -15.48 -3.22
N ALA A 218 3.49 -15.31 -4.52
CA ALA A 218 4.84 -15.05 -5.06
C ALA A 218 5.48 -13.79 -4.46
N ILE A 219 4.73 -12.68 -4.38
CA ILE A 219 5.18 -11.43 -3.75
C ILE A 219 5.53 -11.64 -2.27
N ALA A 220 4.69 -12.35 -1.52
CA ALA A 220 4.91 -12.62 -0.10
C ALA A 220 6.16 -13.50 0.11
N LEU A 221 6.33 -14.56 -0.69
CA LEU A 221 7.53 -15.41 -0.65
C LEU A 221 8.80 -14.64 -1.00
N ALA A 222 8.76 -13.79 -2.03
CA ALA A 222 9.90 -12.97 -2.40
C ALA A 222 10.31 -12.01 -1.25
N ARG A 223 9.34 -11.40 -0.58
CA ARG A 223 9.59 -10.57 0.62
C ARG A 223 10.09 -11.38 1.82
N ALA A 224 9.78 -12.67 1.88
CA ALA A 224 10.32 -13.62 2.86
C ALA A 224 11.70 -14.19 2.47
N ASP A 225 12.42 -13.54 1.54
CA ASP A 225 13.72 -13.97 1.02
C ASP A 225 13.70 -15.33 0.29
N GLN A 226 12.56 -15.69 -0.31
CA GLN A 226 12.36 -16.94 -1.04
C GLN A 226 12.14 -16.71 -2.53
N ALA A 227 13.02 -15.92 -3.17
CA ALA A 227 12.94 -15.61 -4.60
C ALA A 227 12.86 -16.86 -5.50
N GLN A 228 13.58 -17.93 -5.14
CA GLN A 228 13.57 -19.22 -5.86
C GLN A 228 12.19 -19.91 -5.86
N HIS A 229 11.39 -19.73 -4.80
CA HIS A 229 10.03 -20.26 -4.69
C HIS A 229 9.00 -19.29 -5.28
N ALA A 230 9.26 -17.99 -5.23
CA ALA A 230 8.41 -16.97 -5.81
C ALA A 230 8.34 -17.04 -7.35
N MET A 231 9.47 -17.29 -8.02
CA MET A 231 9.53 -17.26 -9.49
C MET A 231 8.61 -18.28 -10.18
N PRO A 232 8.58 -19.58 -9.80
CA PRO A 232 7.62 -20.53 -10.36
C PRO A 232 6.15 -20.11 -10.20
N LEU A 233 5.80 -19.48 -9.08
CA LEU A 233 4.44 -18.99 -8.84
C LEU A 233 4.10 -17.75 -9.66
N ALA A 234 5.07 -16.85 -9.88
CA ALA A 234 4.90 -15.71 -10.77
C ALA A 234 4.66 -16.15 -12.21
N LEU A 235 5.40 -17.16 -12.70
CA LEU A 235 5.21 -17.79 -14.00
C LEU A 235 3.82 -18.42 -14.12
N ARG A 236 3.41 -19.20 -13.11
CA ARG A 236 2.07 -19.82 -13.07
C ARG A 236 0.96 -18.78 -13.05
N ALA A 237 1.14 -17.69 -12.30
CA ALA A 237 0.19 -16.58 -12.27
C ALA A 237 0.06 -15.92 -13.66
N GLU A 238 1.16 -15.72 -14.38
CA GLU A 238 1.13 -15.19 -15.75
C GLU A 238 0.33 -16.11 -16.68
N ASP A 239 0.66 -17.40 -16.70
CA ASP A 239 0.00 -18.38 -17.56
C ASP A 239 -1.52 -18.40 -17.32
N LEU A 240 -1.94 -18.45 -16.05
CA LEU A 240 -3.35 -18.44 -15.69
C LEU A 240 -4.03 -17.10 -16.00
N ALA A 241 -3.33 -15.97 -15.83
CA ALA A 241 -3.88 -14.65 -16.13
C ALA A 241 -4.26 -14.53 -17.61
N THR A 242 -3.46 -15.11 -18.53
CA THR A 242 -3.77 -15.06 -19.96
C THR A 242 -5.11 -15.72 -20.31
N ALA A 243 -5.55 -16.70 -19.51
CA ALA A 243 -6.80 -17.44 -19.71
C ALA A 243 -8.04 -16.79 -19.06
N VAL A 244 -7.87 -15.72 -18.24
CA VAL A 244 -9.00 -15.04 -17.58
C VAL A 244 -9.86 -14.31 -18.60
N ALA A 245 -11.16 -14.63 -18.68
CA ALA A 245 -12.06 -14.04 -19.68
C ALA A 245 -12.32 -12.54 -19.45
N ASP A 246 -12.54 -12.14 -18.20
CA ASP A 246 -12.82 -10.75 -17.85
C ASP A 246 -11.57 -9.86 -18.03
N PRO A 247 -11.60 -8.85 -18.92
CA PRO A 247 -10.42 -8.03 -19.22
C PRO A 247 -9.90 -7.26 -18.00
N ALA A 248 -10.78 -6.70 -17.18
CA ALA A 248 -10.37 -5.94 -16.00
C ALA A 248 -9.65 -6.81 -14.98
N THR A 249 -10.21 -8.00 -14.68
CA THR A 249 -9.59 -8.98 -13.79
C THR A 249 -8.26 -9.50 -14.34
N ARG A 250 -8.20 -9.77 -15.65
CA ARG A 250 -6.97 -10.16 -16.34
C ARG A 250 -5.87 -9.12 -16.16
N LEU A 251 -6.17 -7.85 -16.45
CA LEU A 251 -5.22 -6.76 -16.34
C LEU A 251 -4.74 -6.57 -14.89
N GLY A 252 -5.66 -6.61 -13.93
CA GLY A 252 -5.31 -6.55 -12.51
C GLY A 252 -4.37 -7.66 -12.06
N ALA A 253 -4.60 -8.91 -12.51
CA ALA A 253 -3.69 -10.01 -12.24
C ALA A 253 -2.31 -9.81 -12.89
N LEU A 254 -2.27 -9.34 -14.14
CA LEU A 254 -1.00 -9.10 -14.85
C LEU A 254 -0.16 -7.99 -14.19
N GLN A 255 -0.79 -6.99 -13.57
CA GLN A 255 -0.06 -6.00 -12.76
C GLN A 255 0.61 -6.64 -11.54
N GLN A 256 -0.05 -7.58 -10.86
CA GLN A 256 0.55 -8.32 -9.74
C GLN A 256 1.69 -9.23 -10.22
N VAL A 257 1.54 -9.84 -11.39
CA VAL A 257 2.60 -10.67 -12.01
C VAL A 257 3.87 -9.86 -12.27
N VAL A 258 3.74 -8.61 -12.75
CA VAL A 258 4.89 -7.71 -12.93
C VAL A 258 5.63 -7.48 -11.61
N GLU A 259 4.89 -7.18 -10.54
CA GLU A 259 5.51 -7.01 -9.22
C GLU A 259 6.14 -8.31 -8.70
N ALA A 260 5.49 -9.45 -8.91
CA ALA A 260 6.01 -10.76 -8.53
C ALA A 260 7.33 -11.08 -9.23
N TYR A 261 7.44 -10.83 -10.55
CA TYR A 261 8.70 -11.00 -11.27
C TYR A 261 9.79 -10.08 -10.75
N ALA A 262 9.45 -8.82 -10.51
CA ALA A 262 10.41 -7.84 -10.02
C ALA A 262 10.97 -8.23 -8.65
N ARG A 263 10.08 -8.61 -7.70
CA ARG A 263 10.50 -9.02 -6.35
C ARG A 263 11.21 -10.38 -6.34
N ALA A 264 10.89 -11.27 -7.28
CA ALA A 264 11.62 -12.52 -7.46
C ALA A 264 12.98 -12.33 -8.18
N GLY A 265 13.34 -11.09 -8.55
CA GLY A 265 14.67 -10.73 -9.07
C GLY A 265 14.78 -10.66 -10.60
N ASP A 266 13.72 -10.93 -11.36
CA ASP A 266 13.74 -10.82 -12.84
C ASP A 266 13.14 -9.48 -13.29
N LEU A 267 13.93 -8.42 -13.09
CA LEU A 267 13.54 -7.04 -13.40
C LEU A 267 13.32 -6.84 -14.90
N GLU A 268 14.13 -7.48 -15.76
CA GLU A 268 13.96 -7.36 -17.21
C GLU A 268 12.65 -7.99 -17.67
N ARG A 269 12.24 -9.13 -17.12
CA ARG A 269 10.93 -9.73 -17.43
C ARG A 269 9.79 -8.87 -16.91
N ALA A 270 9.90 -8.35 -15.69
CA ALA A 270 8.90 -7.44 -15.13
C ALA A 270 8.70 -6.22 -16.04
N GLU A 271 9.79 -5.58 -16.47
CA GLU A 271 9.74 -4.39 -17.33
C GLU A 271 9.15 -4.71 -18.71
N ARG A 272 9.63 -5.76 -19.37
CA ARG A 272 9.06 -6.22 -20.65
C ARG A 272 7.56 -6.48 -20.53
N ARG A 273 7.14 -7.12 -19.44
CA ARG A 273 5.74 -7.46 -19.24
C ARG A 273 4.89 -6.23 -18.97
N ALA A 274 5.36 -5.30 -18.15
CA ALA A 274 4.68 -4.03 -17.88
C ALA A 274 4.46 -3.23 -19.18
N LEU A 275 5.52 -3.07 -19.98
CA LEU A 275 5.47 -2.33 -21.25
C LEU A 275 4.57 -3.00 -22.30
N ALA A 276 4.45 -4.33 -22.27
CA ALA A 276 3.59 -5.09 -23.18
C ALA A 276 2.09 -4.98 -22.87
N LEU A 277 1.68 -4.41 -21.73
CA LEU A 277 0.27 -4.20 -21.42
C LEU A 277 -0.32 -3.16 -22.36
N ALA A 278 -1.31 -3.54 -23.17
CA ALA A 278 -1.94 -2.64 -24.14
C ALA A 278 -2.79 -1.55 -23.48
N ASP A 279 -3.46 -1.88 -22.39
CA ASP A 279 -4.27 -0.92 -21.63
C ASP A 279 -3.37 0.05 -20.85
N ARG A 280 -3.59 1.36 -21.04
CA ARG A 280 -2.73 2.41 -20.48
C ARG A 280 -2.80 2.48 -18.95
N PHE A 281 -3.97 2.26 -18.38
CA PHE A 281 -4.18 2.31 -16.93
C PHE A 281 -3.50 1.09 -16.27
N ALA A 282 -3.67 -0.08 -16.86
CA ALA A 282 -2.99 -1.29 -16.44
C ALA A 282 -1.46 -1.14 -16.52
N ARG A 283 -0.96 -0.60 -17.63
CA ARG A 283 0.46 -0.31 -17.84
C ARG A 283 0.99 0.66 -16.79
N ALA A 284 0.29 1.76 -16.53
CA ALA A 284 0.68 2.75 -15.52
C ALA A 284 0.82 2.12 -14.12
N GLY A 285 -0.16 1.31 -13.69
CA GLY A 285 -0.07 0.62 -12.40
C GLY A 285 1.03 -0.45 -12.35
N ALA A 286 1.32 -1.14 -13.46
CA ALA A 286 2.44 -2.11 -13.51
C ALA A 286 3.81 -1.42 -13.43
N LEU A 287 3.99 -0.32 -14.18
CA LEU A 287 5.21 0.48 -14.14
C LEU A 287 5.43 1.12 -12.78
N SER A 288 4.36 1.62 -12.13
CA SER A 288 4.43 2.17 -10.78
C SER A 288 4.88 1.14 -9.75
N ARG A 289 4.34 -0.10 -9.80
CA ARG A 289 4.78 -1.19 -8.92
C ARG A 289 6.24 -1.56 -9.14
N LEU A 290 6.66 -1.68 -10.41
CA LEU A 290 8.04 -1.98 -10.74
C LEU A 290 9.00 -0.87 -10.28
N ALA A 291 8.61 0.40 -10.42
CA ALA A 291 9.38 1.53 -9.91
C ALA A 291 9.53 1.44 -8.39
N GLY A 292 8.46 1.10 -7.66
CA GLY A 292 8.52 0.85 -6.22
C GLY A 292 9.50 -0.27 -5.85
N VAL A 293 9.48 -1.40 -6.56
CA VAL A 293 10.43 -2.52 -6.30
C VAL A 293 11.89 -2.11 -6.59
N LEU A 294 12.13 -1.37 -7.67
CA LEU A 294 13.46 -0.82 -7.96
C LEU A 294 13.94 0.14 -6.88
N ALA A 295 13.03 0.99 -6.38
CA ALA A 295 13.32 1.93 -5.30
C ALA A 295 13.61 1.21 -3.97
N ASP A 296 12.83 0.17 -3.62
CA ASP A 296 13.09 -0.72 -2.47
C ASP A 296 14.49 -1.36 -2.56
N ALA A 297 14.94 -1.70 -3.77
CA ALA A 297 16.27 -2.28 -4.03
C ALA A 297 17.41 -1.23 -4.10
N GLY A 298 17.10 0.07 -3.97
CA GLY A 298 18.06 1.16 -4.02
C GLY A 298 18.44 1.67 -5.42
N ASP A 299 17.82 1.16 -6.49
CA ASP A 299 18.03 1.64 -7.86
C ASP A 299 17.13 2.84 -8.16
N PHE A 300 17.39 3.94 -7.45
CA PHE A 300 16.54 5.14 -7.47
C PHE A 300 16.48 5.83 -8.83
N ASP A 301 17.57 5.79 -9.59
CA ASP A 301 17.64 6.44 -10.90
C ASP A 301 16.77 5.70 -11.92
N ARG A 302 16.85 4.36 -11.96
CA ARG A 302 15.98 3.55 -12.82
C ARG A 302 14.52 3.62 -12.36
N ALA A 303 14.28 3.60 -11.05
CA ALA A 303 12.94 3.75 -10.49
C ALA A 303 12.29 5.08 -10.89
N ALA A 304 13.03 6.19 -10.74
CA ALA A 304 12.58 7.52 -11.16
C ALA A 304 12.38 7.62 -12.69
N ALA A 305 13.29 7.04 -13.48
CA ALA A 305 13.15 7.00 -14.94
C ALA A 305 11.86 6.26 -15.33
N LEU A 306 11.59 5.11 -14.73
CA LEU A 306 10.39 4.33 -14.98
C LEU A 306 9.12 5.07 -14.57
N ALA A 307 9.09 5.68 -13.39
CA ALA A 307 7.98 6.52 -12.93
C ALA A 307 7.65 7.62 -13.95
N ARG A 308 8.67 8.24 -14.56
CA ARG A 308 8.49 9.28 -15.58
C ARG A 308 8.00 8.77 -16.94
N THR A 309 8.09 7.47 -17.22
CA THR A 309 7.49 6.87 -18.42
C THR A 309 5.98 6.71 -18.31
N ILE A 310 5.43 6.77 -17.09
CA ILE A 310 3.99 6.80 -16.88
C ILE A 310 3.44 8.08 -17.50
N ASP A 311 2.42 7.91 -18.35
CA ASP A 311 1.79 8.99 -19.09
C ASP A 311 1.25 10.06 -18.12
N ARG A 312 1.39 11.34 -18.48
CA ARG A 312 0.89 12.45 -17.65
C ARG A 312 -0.63 12.41 -17.50
N SER A 313 -1.36 11.88 -18.47
CA SER A 313 -2.81 11.67 -18.36
C SER A 313 -3.20 10.67 -17.26
N GLU A 314 -2.27 9.81 -16.85
CA GLU A 314 -2.39 8.92 -15.70
C GLU A 314 -1.73 9.56 -14.46
N SER A 315 -2.07 10.84 -14.20
CA SER A 315 -1.37 11.72 -13.25
C SER A 315 -1.24 11.12 -11.85
N LEU A 316 -2.28 10.44 -11.35
CA LEU A 316 -2.26 9.80 -10.03
C LEU A 316 -1.22 8.68 -9.95
N TRP A 317 -1.09 7.85 -10.99
CA TRP A 317 -0.10 6.77 -11.01
C TRP A 317 1.32 7.33 -11.04
N ARG A 318 1.56 8.33 -11.90
CA ARG A 318 2.87 8.97 -11.99
C ARG A 318 3.25 9.68 -10.70
N LEU A 319 2.34 10.48 -10.14
CA LEU A 319 2.52 11.20 -8.88
C LEU A 319 2.89 10.22 -7.76
N ASN A 320 2.07 9.19 -7.56
CA ASN A 320 2.29 8.21 -6.50
C ASN A 320 3.63 7.49 -6.69
N SER A 321 3.95 7.08 -7.92
CA SER A 321 5.22 6.42 -8.22
C SER A 321 6.43 7.31 -7.94
N LEU A 322 6.37 8.62 -8.23
CA LEU A 322 7.44 9.57 -7.92
C LEU A 322 7.61 9.77 -6.42
N LEU A 323 6.49 9.82 -5.67
CA LEU A 323 6.52 9.92 -4.21
C LEU A 323 7.08 8.65 -3.55
N ASP A 324 6.69 7.46 -4.03
CA ASP A 324 7.23 6.19 -3.54
C ASP A 324 8.77 6.14 -3.72
N VAL A 325 9.27 6.59 -4.89
CA VAL A 325 10.72 6.68 -5.15
C VAL A 325 11.38 7.70 -4.22
N ALA A 326 10.76 8.87 -4.02
CA ALA A 326 11.29 9.90 -3.13
C ALA A 326 11.39 9.39 -1.68
N GLU A 327 10.38 8.67 -1.19
CA GLU A 327 10.36 8.08 0.14
C GLU A 327 11.45 7.02 0.33
N ALA A 328 11.66 6.16 -0.68
CA ALA A 328 12.75 5.19 -0.65
C ALA A 328 14.13 5.88 -0.61
N VAL A 329 14.32 6.93 -1.41
CA VAL A 329 15.56 7.74 -1.37
C VAL A 329 15.79 8.32 0.03
N ILE A 330 14.74 8.85 0.69
CA ILE A 330 14.82 9.40 2.05
C ILE A 330 15.20 8.32 3.05
N THR A 331 14.53 7.17 3.00
CA THR A 331 14.70 6.07 3.95
C THR A 331 16.11 5.48 3.91
N VAL A 332 16.62 5.23 2.70
CA VAL A 332 17.97 4.66 2.50
C VAL A 332 19.06 5.69 2.76
N SER A 333 18.85 6.96 2.38
CA SER A 333 19.83 8.03 2.69
C SER A 333 19.90 8.36 4.19
N GLY A 334 18.83 8.09 4.94
CA GLY A 334 18.73 8.30 6.39
C GLY A 334 19.25 7.13 7.24
N THR A 335 19.47 5.95 6.64
CA THR A 335 20.05 4.78 7.32
C THR A 335 21.54 4.66 6.99
N PRO A 336 22.45 4.60 7.97
CA PRO A 336 23.84 4.26 7.69
C PRO A 336 23.92 2.85 7.09
N PRO A 337 24.79 2.58 6.10
CA PRO A 337 24.84 1.27 5.45
C PRO A 337 25.09 0.16 6.48
N PRO A 338 24.52 -1.04 6.30
CA PRO A 338 24.81 -2.17 7.16
C PRO A 338 26.31 -2.42 7.16
N ARG A 339 26.92 -2.49 8.35
CA ARG A 339 28.32 -2.88 8.48
C ARG A 339 28.44 -4.30 7.96
N GLY A 340 29.20 -4.46 6.88
CA GLY A 340 29.59 -5.77 6.35
C GLY A 340 30.42 -6.56 7.34
#